data_AF-A0A7C4N0E6-F1
#
_entry.id   AF-A0A7C4N0E6-F1
#
_cell.length_a   1.000
_cell.length_b   1.000
_cell.length_c   1.000
_cell.angle_alpha   90.00
_cell.angle_beta   90.00
_cell.angle_gamma   90.00
#
_symmetry.space_group_name_H-M   'P 1'
#
loop_
_entity.id
_entity.type
_entity.pdbx_description
1 polymer ?
#
loop_
_entity_poly.entity_id
_entity_poly.type
_entity_poly.pdbx_seq_one_letter_code
_entity_poly.pdbx_strand_id
1 'polypeptide(L)'
;MKHAVIRRTVRKFAEEKLVPAAVEMDEKAEFPLALAEEMALLQYFGLEIPSVYGGAGLDSVSYAIVIEEISKASGAMGLCISVHNSVSAFPVYEFGSEAQRQKFLIPMAISLGFGVMFATGITLLLIPCFYLILEDIHRAWERLRAGSRVQAGTARQG
;
A
#
# COMPACT_ATOMS: atom_id res chain seq x y z
N MET A 1 28.70 6.22 -5.62
CA MET A 1 28.62 7.44 -4.78
C MET A 1 27.19 7.79 -4.35
N LYS A 2 26.20 7.83 -5.26
CA LYS A 2 24.77 8.12 -4.95
C LYS A 2 24.19 7.34 -3.75
N HIS A 3 24.26 6.01 -3.79
CA HIS A 3 23.69 5.15 -2.74
C HIS A 3 24.30 5.35 -1.35
N ALA A 4 25.60 5.65 -1.27
CA ALA A 4 26.28 5.90 0.00
C ALA A 4 25.80 7.20 0.67
N VAL A 5 25.53 8.23 -0.14
CA VAL A 5 24.97 9.49 0.34
C VAL A 5 23.55 9.28 0.85
N ILE A 6 22.69 8.60 0.07
CA ILE A 6 21.32 8.28 0.49
C ILE A 6 21.32 7.50 1.79
N ARG A 7 22.12 6.44 1.89
CA ARG A 7 22.24 5.64 3.12
C ARG A 7 22.60 6.49 4.32
N ARG A 8 23.62 7.35 4.20
CA ARG A 8 24.07 8.22 5.29
C ARG A 8 22.99 9.22 5.71
N THR A 9 22.30 9.83 4.75
CA THR A 9 21.24 10.81 5.02
C THR A 9 20.05 10.16 5.72
N VAL A 10 19.58 9.02 5.20
CA VAL A 10 18.45 8.29 5.79
C VAL A 10 18.81 7.77 7.17
N ARG A 11 20.02 7.24 7.36
CA ARG A 11 20.50 6.79 8.66
C ARG A 11 20.49 7.90 9.68
N LYS A 12 21.02 9.07 9.33
CA LYS A 12 21.04 10.23 10.22
C LYS A 12 19.63 10.62 10.64
N PHE A 13 18.70 10.72 9.69
CA PHE A 13 17.29 10.98 10.00
C PHE A 13 16.69 9.90 10.91
N ALA A 14 16.98 8.64 10.62
CA ALA A 14 16.46 7.52 11.40
C ALA A 14 16.97 7.55 12.85
N GLU A 15 18.27 7.79 13.06
CA GLU A 15 18.88 7.89 14.39
C GLU A 15 18.38 9.12 15.17
N GLU A 16 18.26 10.28 14.53
CA GLU A 16 17.90 11.54 15.21
C GLU A 16 16.40 11.67 15.50
N LYS A 17 15.55 11.16 14.61
CA LYS A 17 14.10 11.41 14.64
C LYS A 17 13.27 10.15 14.84
N LEU A 18 13.62 9.08 14.12
CA LEU A 18 12.79 7.88 14.09
C LEU A 18 13.01 6.96 15.29
N VAL A 19 14.25 6.79 15.76
CA VAL A 19 14.55 5.94 16.92
C VAL A 19 13.81 6.42 18.18
N PRO A 20 13.85 7.71 18.56
CA PRO A 20 13.08 8.19 19.72
C PRO A 20 11.57 8.00 19.53
N ALA A 21 11.05 8.29 18.34
CA ALA A 21 9.63 8.13 18.03
C ALA A 21 9.21 6.65 18.08
N ALA A 22 10.06 5.72 17.62
CA ALA A 22 9.76 4.30 17.62
C ALA A 22 9.52 3.74 19.02
N VAL A 23 10.31 4.18 20.01
CA VAL A 23 10.12 3.80 21.41
C VAL A 23 8.75 4.27 21.91
N GLU A 24 8.39 5.52 21.64
CA GLU A 24 7.10 6.08 22.04
C GLU A 24 5.92 5.39 21.33
N MET A 25 6.07 5.08 20.03
CA MET A 25 5.09 4.34 19.25
C MET A 25 4.83 2.95 19.85
N ASP A 26 5.88 2.21 20.20
CA ASP A 26 5.77 0.86 20.74
C ASP A 26 5.15 0.87 22.15
N GLU A 27 5.51 1.85 22.99
CA GLU A 27 4.95 1.99 24.34
C GLU A 27 3.47 2.41 24.34
N LYS A 28 3.08 3.34 23.46
CA LYS A 28 1.74 3.92 23.44
C LYS A 28 0.79 3.27 22.43
N ALA A 29 1.32 2.46 21.52
CA ALA A 29 0.60 1.96 20.34
C ALA A 29 -0.04 3.08 19.49
N GLU A 30 0.60 4.25 19.43
CA GLU A 30 0.12 5.42 18.71
C GLU A 30 0.97 5.71 17.47
N PHE A 31 0.31 6.13 16.39
CA PHE A 31 0.98 6.47 15.14
C PHE A 31 1.56 7.90 15.19
N PRO A 32 2.83 8.13 14.80
CA PRO A 32 3.51 9.41 15.00
C PRO A 32 3.16 10.39 13.88
N LEU A 33 1.96 10.97 13.92
CA LEU A 33 1.44 11.85 12.86
C LEU A 33 2.38 13.00 12.49
N ALA A 34 2.93 13.69 13.48
CA ALA A 34 3.85 14.82 13.24
C ALA A 34 5.14 14.38 12.53
N LEU A 35 5.69 13.21 12.89
CA LEU A 35 6.85 12.66 12.21
C LEU A 35 6.50 12.24 10.79
N ALA A 36 5.33 11.63 10.58
CA ALA A 36 4.88 11.27 9.24
C ALA A 36 4.74 12.51 8.34
N GLU A 37 4.22 13.63 8.85
CA GLU A 37 4.17 14.89 8.10
C GLU A 37 5.57 15.41 7.75
N GLU A 38 6.54 15.35 8.68
CA GLU A 38 7.95 15.68 8.39
C GLU A 38 8.52 14.77 7.29
N MET A 39 8.22 13.47 7.34
CA MET A 39 8.65 12.49 6.32
C MET A 39 8.01 12.72 4.96
N ALA A 40 6.77 13.22 4.90
CA ALA A 40 6.11 13.60 3.65
C ALA A 40 6.85 14.74 2.95
N LEU A 41 7.27 15.76 3.70
CA LEU A 41 8.06 16.89 3.18
C LEU A 41 9.42 16.44 2.64
N LEU A 42 9.96 15.37 3.19
CA LEU A 42 11.20 14.72 2.73
C LEU A 42 10.97 13.67 1.64
N GLN A 43 9.74 13.55 1.11
CA GLN A 43 9.35 12.68 0.00
C GLN A 43 9.47 11.16 0.28
N TYR A 44 9.43 10.74 1.54
CA TYR A 44 9.46 9.32 1.90
C TYR A 44 8.24 8.53 1.40
N PHE A 45 7.15 9.22 1.04
CA PHE A 45 5.91 8.61 0.53
C PHE A 45 5.79 8.65 -1.00
N GLY A 46 6.86 9.03 -1.69
CA GLY A 46 6.94 9.01 -3.14
C GLY A 46 8.35 8.72 -3.62
N LEU A 47 9.02 7.72 -3.03
CA LEU A 47 10.45 7.45 -3.24
C LEU A 47 10.78 7.21 -4.71
N GLU A 48 10.09 6.28 -5.37
CA GLU A 48 10.31 5.93 -6.79
C GLU A 48 9.42 6.76 -7.73
N ILE A 49 8.49 7.53 -7.19
CA ILE A 49 7.56 8.34 -7.97
C ILE A 49 8.32 9.52 -8.60
N PRO A 50 8.16 9.80 -9.92
CA PRO A 50 8.82 10.93 -10.55
C PRO A 50 8.44 12.29 -9.95
N SER A 51 9.36 13.25 -10.07
CA SER A 51 9.20 14.61 -9.54
C SER A 51 8.01 15.37 -10.14
N VAL A 52 7.60 15.06 -11.38
CA VAL A 52 6.39 15.62 -12.01
C VAL A 52 5.11 15.30 -11.21
N TYR A 53 5.13 14.23 -10.42
CA TYR A 53 4.04 13.85 -9.52
C TYR A 53 4.35 14.13 -8.04
N GLY A 54 5.39 14.91 -7.75
CA GLY A 54 5.78 15.29 -6.38
C GLY A 54 6.68 14.28 -5.65
N GLY A 55 7.12 13.20 -6.30
CA GLY A 55 8.01 12.20 -5.70
C GLY A 55 9.51 12.52 -5.84
N ALA A 56 10.34 11.66 -5.25
CA ALA A 56 11.79 11.79 -5.18
C ALA A 56 12.52 11.23 -6.41
N GLY A 57 11.85 10.43 -7.27
CA GLY A 57 12.42 9.87 -8.49
C GLY A 57 13.66 8.98 -8.24
N LEU A 58 13.68 8.27 -7.11
CA LEU A 58 14.74 7.32 -6.78
C LEU A 58 14.64 6.05 -7.62
N ASP A 59 15.79 5.40 -7.81
CA ASP A 59 15.85 4.05 -8.37
C ASP A 59 15.58 2.99 -7.29
N SER A 60 15.24 1.77 -7.70
CA SER A 60 14.85 0.70 -6.78
C SER A 60 15.95 0.27 -5.80
N VAL A 61 17.24 0.45 -6.13
CA VAL A 61 18.34 0.20 -5.18
C VAL A 61 18.34 1.28 -4.10
N SER A 62 18.16 2.54 -4.49
CA SER A 62 18.01 3.66 -3.56
C SER A 62 16.77 3.50 -2.67
N TYR A 63 15.64 3.06 -3.22
CA TYR A 63 14.43 2.69 -2.45
C TYR A 63 14.73 1.60 -1.41
N ALA A 64 15.35 0.49 -1.82
CA ALA A 64 15.67 -0.61 -0.92
C ALA A 64 16.57 -0.16 0.25
N ILE A 65 17.54 0.72 -0.03
CA ILE A 65 18.41 1.31 0.99
C ILE A 65 17.62 2.18 1.97
N VAL A 66 16.68 2.99 1.48
CA VAL A 66 15.82 3.81 2.35
C VAL A 66 15.02 2.90 3.29
N ILE A 67 14.35 1.88 2.75
CA ILE A 67 13.56 0.93 3.56
C ILE A 67 14.45 0.20 4.56
N GLU A 68 15.64 -0.24 4.16
CA GLU A 68 16.61 -0.92 5.04
C GLU A 68 16.99 -0.04 6.23
N GLU A 69 17.38 1.22 5.99
CA GLU A 69 17.82 2.12 7.07
C GLU A 69 16.67 2.57 7.97
N ILE A 70 15.47 2.81 7.43
CA ILE A 70 14.28 3.10 8.24
C ILE A 70 13.91 1.89 9.11
N SER A 71 13.92 0.68 8.55
CA SER A 71 13.51 -0.54 9.26
C SER A 71 14.47 -0.93 10.39
N LYS A 72 15.74 -0.49 10.34
CA LYS A 72 16.69 -0.62 11.46
C LYS A 72 16.27 0.19 12.69
N ALA A 73 15.59 1.32 12.49
CA ALA A 73 15.09 2.17 13.57
C ALA A 73 13.66 1.81 14.00
N SER A 74 12.77 1.50 13.04
CA SER A 74 11.40 1.08 13.31
C SER A 74 10.89 0.15 12.22
N GLY A 75 10.62 -1.11 12.57
CA GLY A 75 10.01 -2.08 11.66
C GLY A 75 8.60 -1.66 11.22
N ALA A 76 7.83 -1.04 12.12
CA ALA A 76 6.48 -0.56 11.82
C ALA A 76 6.51 0.55 10.75
N MET A 77 7.36 1.57 10.92
CA MET A 77 7.47 2.64 9.92
C MET A 77 8.08 2.15 8.61
N GLY A 78 9.07 1.24 8.67
CA GLY A 78 9.62 0.58 7.49
C GLY A 78 8.54 -0.13 6.66
N LEU A 79 7.66 -0.88 7.33
CA LEU A 79 6.52 -1.53 6.69
C LEU A 79 5.53 -0.52 6.10
N CYS A 80 5.13 0.50 6.85
CA CYS A 80 4.19 1.52 6.37
C CYS A 80 4.68 2.21 5.09
N ILE A 81 5.96 2.63 5.07
CA ILE A 81 6.56 3.30 3.91
C ILE A 81 6.68 2.35 2.74
N SER A 82 7.13 1.11 2.99
CA SER A 82 7.28 0.09 1.95
C SER A 82 5.94 -0.21 1.29
N VAL A 83 4.88 -0.44 2.08
CA VAL A 83 3.53 -0.71 1.58
C VAL A 83 3.02 0.47 0.77
N HIS A 84 3.09 1.68 1.33
CA HIS A 84 2.63 2.89 0.63
C HIS A 84 3.29 3.08 -0.73
N ASN A 85 4.62 2.94 -0.81
CA ASN A 85 5.34 3.13 -2.06
C ASN A 85 5.09 1.98 -3.05
N SER A 86 5.24 0.72 -2.61
CA SER A 86 5.29 -0.44 -3.51
C SER A 86 3.93 -1.03 -3.89
N VAL A 87 2.94 -1.03 -2.99
CA VAL A 87 1.61 -1.61 -3.26
C VAL A 87 0.52 -0.58 -3.45
N SER A 88 0.71 0.66 -3.02
CA SER A 88 -0.27 1.73 -3.29
C SER A 88 0.15 2.63 -4.46
N ALA A 89 1.29 3.31 -4.35
CA ALA A 89 1.70 4.32 -5.32
C ALA A 89 2.22 3.71 -6.63
N PHE A 90 3.06 2.66 -6.54
CA PHE A 90 3.69 2.07 -7.71
C PHE A 90 2.70 1.50 -8.74
N PRO A 91 1.62 0.76 -8.38
CA PRO A 91 0.66 0.30 -9.38
C PRO A 91 -0.08 1.43 -10.10
N VAL A 92 -0.38 2.54 -9.40
CA VAL A 92 -0.97 3.73 -10.00
C VAL A 92 0.01 4.38 -10.98
N TYR A 93 1.29 4.43 -10.63
CA TYR A 93 2.33 4.96 -11.50
C TYR A 93 2.54 4.08 -12.73
N GLU A 94 2.72 2.78 -12.57
CA GLU A 94 3.03 1.89 -13.68
C GLU A 94 1.83 1.69 -14.61
N PHE A 95 0.66 1.37 -14.05
CA PHE A 95 -0.50 0.90 -14.82
C PHE A 95 -1.62 1.93 -14.97
N GLY A 96 -1.56 3.06 -14.25
CA GLY A 96 -2.55 4.12 -14.35
C GLY A 96 -2.45 4.90 -15.67
N SER A 97 -3.59 5.38 -16.16
CA SER A 97 -3.62 6.42 -17.20
C SER A 97 -3.01 7.72 -16.67
N GLU A 98 -2.57 8.60 -17.57
CA GLU A 98 -2.02 9.91 -17.21
C GLU A 98 -2.96 10.71 -16.27
N ALA A 99 -4.26 10.69 -16.57
CA ALA A 99 -5.27 11.33 -15.73
C ALA A 99 -5.36 10.73 -14.32
N GLN A 100 -5.21 9.40 -14.19
CA GLN A 100 -5.17 8.73 -12.89
C GLN A 100 -3.87 9.06 -12.14
N ARG A 101 -2.73 9.06 -12.82
CA ARG A 101 -1.43 9.40 -12.24
C ARG A 101 -1.44 10.80 -11.64
N GLN A 102 -1.87 11.81 -12.41
CA GLN A 102 -1.96 13.19 -11.92
C GLN A 102 -2.92 13.33 -10.74
N LYS A 103 -4.07 12.63 -10.78
CA LYS A 103 -5.09 12.71 -9.74
C LYS A 103 -4.68 12.04 -8.43
N PHE A 104 -3.94 10.93 -8.48
CA PHE A 104 -3.70 10.08 -7.32
C PHE A 104 -2.25 10.13 -6.81
N LEU A 105 -1.25 10.26 -7.68
CA LEU A 105 0.15 10.23 -7.23
C LEU A 105 0.54 11.49 -6.46
N ILE A 106 0.04 12.66 -6.87
CA ILE A 106 0.32 13.93 -6.19
C ILE A 106 -0.11 13.88 -4.71
N PRO A 107 -1.36 13.51 -4.37
CA PRO A 107 -1.75 13.38 -2.96
C PRO A 107 -1.05 12.22 -2.24
N MET A 108 -0.71 11.12 -2.94
CA MET A 108 0.04 10.00 -2.34
C MET A 108 1.49 10.37 -2.00
N ALA A 109 2.15 11.21 -2.81
CA ALA A 109 3.53 11.62 -2.57
C ALA A 109 3.68 12.49 -1.32
N ILE A 110 2.63 13.25 -0.96
CA ILE A 110 2.63 14.20 0.16
C ILE A 110 1.85 13.71 1.38
N SER A 111 1.27 12.50 1.35
CA SER A 111 0.50 11.96 2.47
C SER A 111 0.51 10.43 2.52
N LEU A 112 0.94 9.89 3.65
CA LEU A 112 0.84 8.46 3.96
C LEU A 112 -0.62 7.99 4.10
N GLY A 113 -1.49 8.85 4.64
CA GLY A 113 -2.88 8.50 4.92
C GLY A 113 -3.65 8.10 3.66
N PHE A 114 -3.37 8.74 2.53
CA PHE A 114 -4.04 8.43 1.27
C PHE A 114 -3.65 7.05 0.73
N GLY A 115 -2.37 6.69 0.76
CA GLY A 115 -1.92 5.39 0.24
C GLY A 115 -2.25 4.21 1.16
N VAL A 116 -2.21 4.40 2.48
CA VAL A 116 -2.60 3.35 3.45
C VAL A 116 -4.09 3.07 3.38
N MET A 117 -4.95 4.08 3.32
CA MET A 117 -6.41 3.89 3.16
C MET A 117 -6.77 3.22 1.82
N PHE A 118 -6.03 3.54 0.75
CA PHE A 118 -6.24 2.92 -0.56
C PHE A 118 -5.91 1.42 -0.53
N ALA A 119 -4.77 1.02 0.07
CA ALA A 119 -4.37 -0.39 0.15
C ALA A 119 -5.23 -1.22 1.12
N THR A 120 -5.55 -0.68 2.31
CA THR A 120 -6.39 -1.41 3.27
C THR A 120 -7.84 -1.52 2.80
N GLY A 121 -8.42 -0.44 2.26
CA GLY A 121 -9.81 -0.44 1.79
C GLY A 121 -10.03 -1.32 0.57
N ILE A 122 -9.16 -1.27 -0.44
CA ILE A 122 -9.39 -1.98 -1.70
C ILE A 122 -8.90 -3.43 -1.61
N THR A 123 -7.67 -3.65 -1.14
CA THR A 123 -7.03 -4.96 -1.25
C THR A 123 -7.49 -5.95 -0.19
N LEU A 124 -7.72 -5.48 1.05
CA LEU A 124 -8.08 -6.36 2.16
C LEU A 124 -9.59 -6.51 2.38
N LEU A 125 -10.39 -5.55 1.93
CA LEU A 125 -11.84 -5.61 2.07
C LEU A 125 -12.53 -5.89 0.73
N LEU A 126 -12.32 -5.05 -0.28
CA LEU A 126 -13.11 -5.17 -1.52
C LEU A 126 -12.78 -6.43 -2.33
N ILE A 127 -11.52 -6.83 -2.46
CA ILE A 127 -11.16 -8.04 -3.23
C ILE A 127 -11.69 -9.32 -2.57
N PRO A 128 -11.47 -9.60 -1.26
CA PRO A 128 -12.03 -10.78 -0.62
C PRO A 128 -13.56 -10.78 -0.59
N CYS A 129 -14.19 -9.62 -0.31
CA CYS A 129 -15.65 -9.51 -0.35
C CYS A 129 -16.20 -9.79 -1.76
N PHE A 130 -15.57 -9.25 -2.80
CA PHE A 130 -15.98 -9.51 -4.18
C PHE A 130 -15.83 -10.98 -4.57
N TYR A 131 -14.72 -11.63 -4.17
CA TYR A 131 -14.50 -13.06 -4.38
C TYR A 131 -15.59 -13.91 -3.69
N LEU A 132 -15.88 -13.64 -2.41
CA LEU A 132 -16.91 -14.37 -1.65
C LEU A 132 -18.30 -14.21 -2.28
N ILE A 133 -18.64 -13.00 -2.74
CA ILE A 133 -19.91 -12.75 -3.43
C ILE A 133 -19.98 -13.55 -4.74
N LEU A 134 -18.92 -13.56 -5.54
CA LEU A 134 -18.89 -14.36 -6.77
C LEU A 134 -19.01 -15.86 -6.49
N GLU A 135 -18.39 -16.35 -5.42
CA GLU A 135 -18.50 -17.73 -4.99
C GLU A 135 -19.92 -18.10 -4.54
N ASP A 136 -20.59 -17.23 -3.79
CA ASP A 136 -21.98 -17.43 -3.37
C ASP A 136 -22.95 -17.41 -4.57
N ILE A 137 -22.74 -16.50 -5.53
CA ILE A 137 -23.51 -16.45 -6.78
C ILE A 137 -23.33 -17.77 -7.55
N HIS A 138 -22.09 -18.25 -7.65
CA HIS A 138 -21.79 -19.50 -8.35
C HIS A 138 -22.48 -20.70 -7.69
N ARG A 139 -22.36 -20.83 -6.35
CA ARG A 139 -23.02 -21.89 -5.56
C ARG A 139 -24.55 -21.84 -5.67
N ALA A 140 -25.14 -20.65 -5.65
CA ALA A 140 -26.59 -20.49 -5.81
C ALA A 140 -27.05 -20.95 -7.20
N TRP A 141 -26.29 -20.62 -8.24
CA TRP A 141 -26.60 -21.02 -9.60
C TRP A 141 -26.45 -22.52 -9.85
N GLU A 142 -25.44 -23.16 -9.25
CA GLU A 142 -25.30 -24.63 -9.26
C GLU A 142 -26.49 -25.33 -8.58
N ARG A 143 -26.97 -24.81 -7.45
CA ARG A 143 -28.16 -25.34 -6.75
C ARG A 143 -29.42 -25.22 -7.61
N LEU A 144 -29.61 -24.08 -8.29
CA LEU A 144 -30.73 -23.89 -9.21
C LEU A 144 -30.67 -24.87 -10.39
N ARG A 145 -29.48 -25.08 -10.96
CA ARG A 145 -29.26 -26.07 -12.02
C ARG A 145 -29.52 -27.50 -11.54
N ALA A 146 -29.05 -27.87 -10.36
CA ALA A 146 -29.30 -29.19 -9.79
C ALA A 146 -30.80 -29.43 -9.51
N GLY A 147 -31.49 -28.46 -8.92
CA GLY A 147 -32.94 -28.52 -8.66
C GLY A 147 -33.78 -28.65 -9.94
N SER A 148 -33.40 -27.92 -11.00
CA SER A 148 -34.08 -28.01 -12.31
C SER A 148 -33.92 -29.38 -13.00
N ARG A 149 -32.77 -30.06 -12.82
CA ARG A 149 -32.55 -31.42 -13.36
C ARG A 149 -33.34 -32.48 -12.60
N VAL A 150 -33.52 -32.33 -11.29
CA VAL A 150 -34.31 -33.26 -10.48
C VAL A 150 -35.80 -33.19 -10.85
N GLN A 151 -36.35 -31.98 -11.03
CA GLN A 151 -37.75 -31.81 -11.49
C GLN A 151 -37.99 -32.31 -12.92
N ALA A 152 -37.03 -32.16 -13.83
CA ALA A 152 -37.14 -32.68 -15.18
C ALA A 152 -37.06 -34.23 -15.24
N GLY A 153 -36.38 -34.86 -14.28
CA GLY A 153 -36.27 -36.32 -14.17
C GLY A 153 -37.55 -36.97 -13.62
N THR A 154 -38.20 -36.35 -12.64
CA THR A 154 -39.46 -36.87 -12.05
C THR A 154 -40.67 -36.69 -12.98
N ALA A 155 -40.70 -35.65 -13.81
CA ALA A 155 -41.78 -35.43 -14.79
C ALA A 155 -41.78 -36.41 -15.98
N ARG A 156 -40.74 -37.23 -16.16
CA ARG A 156 -40.65 -38.26 -17.22
C ARG A 156 -41.03 -39.67 -16.74
N GLN A 157 -41.34 -39.86 -15.45
CA GLN A 157 -41.66 -41.17 -14.86
C GLN A 157 -43.13 -41.31 -14.41
N GLY A 158 -44.00 -40.33 -14.71
CA GLY A 158 -45.46 -40.43 -14.53
C GLY A 158 -46.15 -40.49 -15.88
#